data_AF-A0A8C4QDA6-F1
#
_entry.id   AF-A0A8C4QDA6-F1
#
_cell.length_a   1.000
_cell.length_b   1.000
_cell.length_c   1.000
_cell.angle_alpha   90.00
_cell.angle_beta   90.00
_cell.angle_gamma   90.00
#
_symmetry.space_group_name_H-M   'P 1'
#
loop_
_entity.id
_entity.type
_entity.pdbx_description
1 polymer ?
#
loop_
_entity_poly.entity_id
_entity_poly.type
_entity_poly.pdbx_seq_one_letter_code
_entity_poly.pdbx_strand_id
1 'polypeptide(L)'
;MSLNFGGIGMVIGHEITHGFDDNGRHYDKDGNMVDWWSNSSASNFNEKSQCIVDQYGNFTWDLAGGQHLCGVNTLGENIADNGGIRQAFKAYKRWLSQHRPEKALPGLSLSHEQLFFVNFAQVKGISTDGN
;
A
#
# COMPACT_ATOMS: atom_id res chain seq x y z
N MET A 1 6.70 -18.25 2.05
CA MET A 1 5.43 -17.52 1.93
C MET A 1 5.61 -16.03 2.16
N SER A 2 6.56 -15.59 2.99
CA SER A 2 6.94 -14.17 3.14
C SER A 2 7.09 -13.41 1.82
N LEU A 3 7.79 -13.97 0.83
CA LEU A 3 7.97 -13.35 -0.49
C LEU A 3 6.62 -13.22 -1.24
N ASN A 4 5.78 -14.24 -1.24
CA ASN A 4 4.48 -14.17 -1.90
C ASN A 4 3.57 -13.10 -1.26
N PHE A 5 3.53 -13.02 0.07
CA PHE A 5 2.75 -11.98 0.73
C PHE A 5 3.36 -10.58 0.51
N GLY A 6 4.69 -10.44 0.48
CA GLY A 6 5.36 -9.16 0.22
C GLY A 6 5.21 -8.65 -1.22
N GLY A 7 5.12 -9.58 -2.19
CA GLY A 7 4.86 -9.29 -3.59
C GLY A 7 3.37 -9.30 -3.94
N ILE A 8 2.85 -10.42 -4.43
CA ILE A 8 1.46 -10.53 -4.91
C ILE A 8 0.42 -10.26 -3.81
N GLY A 9 0.71 -10.60 -2.55
CA GLY A 9 -0.18 -10.28 -1.43
C GLY A 9 -0.35 -8.78 -1.22
N MET A 10 0.70 -7.99 -1.41
CA MET A 10 0.64 -6.53 -1.38
C MET A 10 -0.18 -5.99 -2.54
N VAL A 11 0.05 -6.49 -3.77
CA VAL A 11 -0.72 -6.09 -4.97
C VAL A 11 -2.21 -6.36 -4.76
N ILE A 12 -2.59 -7.54 -4.29
CA ILE A 12 -4.00 -7.86 -3.99
C ILE A 12 -4.58 -6.89 -2.95
N GLY A 13 -3.84 -6.58 -1.88
CA GLY A 13 -4.28 -5.63 -0.88
C GLY A 13 -4.41 -4.20 -1.41
N HIS A 14 -3.55 -3.80 -2.35
CA HIS A 14 -3.58 -2.51 -3.03
C HIS A 14 -4.87 -2.39 -3.87
N GLU A 15 -5.15 -3.36 -4.74
CA GLU A 15 -6.38 -3.37 -5.56
C GLU A 15 -7.67 -3.41 -4.73
N ILE A 16 -7.68 -4.17 -3.62
CA ILE A 16 -8.83 -4.15 -2.69
C ILE A 16 -8.99 -2.77 -2.05
N THR A 17 -7.89 -2.11 -1.71
CA THR A 17 -7.92 -0.80 -1.05
C THR A 17 -8.39 0.30 -2.00
N HIS A 18 -8.19 0.19 -3.32
CA HIS A 18 -8.76 1.12 -4.30
C HIS A 18 -10.29 1.21 -4.22
N GLY A 19 -10.99 0.13 -3.86
CA GLY A 19 -12.43 0.19 -3.59
C GLY A 19 -12.83 1.11 -2.41
N PHE A 20 -11.86 1.60 -1.64
CA PHE A 20 -12.04 2.42 -0.44
C PHE A 20 -11.11 3.64 -0.40
N ASP A 21 -10.45 3.98 -1.50
CA ASP A 21 -9.62 5.19 -1.58
C ASP A 21 -10.49 6.46 -1.75
N ASP A 22 -9.87 7.61 -2.02
CA ASP A 22 -10.57 8.89 -2.15
C ASP A 22 -11.58 8.92 -3.30
N ASN A 23 -11.44 8.06 -4.32
CA ASN A 23 -12.40 7.90 -5.40
C ASN A 23 -13.34 6.70 -5.16
N GLY A 24 -12.79 5.53 -4.92
CA GLY A 24 -13.52 4.27 -4.82
C GLY A 24 -14.54 4.24 -3.68
N ARG A 25 -14.29 4.96 -2.58
CA ARG A 25 -15.24 5.09 -1.47
C ARG A 25 -16.62 5.64 -1.87
N HIS A 26 -16.72 6.29 -3.02
CA HIS A 26 -17.97 6.85 -3.54
C HIS A 26 -18.85 5.83 -4.26
N TYR A 27 -18.37 4.59 -4.43
CA TYR A 27 -19.08 3.53 -5.12
C TYR A 27 -19.53 2.45 -4.14
N ASP A 28 -20.79 2.03 -4.25
CA ASP A 28 -21.29 0.91 -3.46
C ASP A 28 -20.79 -0.46 -3.99
N LYS A 29 -21.22 -1.54 -3.35
CA LYS A 29 -20.86 -2.92 -3.71
C LYS A 29 -21.23 -3.33 -5.15
N ASP A 30 -22.16 -2.63 -5.79
CA ASP A 30 -22.65 -2.91 -7.14
C ASP A 30 -22.02 -1.95 -8.17
N GLY A 31 -21.16 -1.02 -7.74
CA GLY A 31 -20.49 -0.03 -8.58
C GLY A 31 -21.33 1.22 -8.86
N ASN A 32 -22.38 1.48 -8.07
CA ASN A 32 -23.15 2.71 -8.22
C ASN A 32 -22.50 3.85 -7.44
N MET A 33 -22.42 5.03 -8.05
CA MET A 33 -21.98 6.24 -7.35
C MET A 33 -23.07 6.73 -6.39
N VAL A 34 -22.92 6.40 -5.12
CA VAL A 34 -23.86 6.75 -4.04
C VAL A 34 -23.09 7.01 -2.76
N ASP A 35 -23.50 8.03 -2.01
CA ASP A 35 -22.91 8.25 -0.69
C ASP A 35 -23.49 7.24 0.31
N TRP A 36 -22.72 6.20 0.60
CA TRP A 36 -23.05 5.15 1.57
C TRP A 36 -22.33 5.34 2.91
N TRP A 37 -21.60 6.45 3.08
CA TRP A 37 -20.90 6.77 4.32
C TRP A 37 -21.74 7.72 5.17
N SER A 38 -21.61 7.63 6.50
CA SER A 38 -22.11 8.71 7.36
C SER A 38 -21.20 9.94 7.22
N ASN A 39 -21.76 11.13 7.45
CA ASN A 39 -20.99 12.38 7.46
C ASN A 39 -19.77 12.32 8.40
N SER A 40 -19.91 11.67 9.55
CA SER A 40 -18.81 11.51 10.51
C SER A 40 -17.69 10.61 9.96
N SER A 41 -18.03 9.50 9.31
CA SER A 41 -17.05 8.61 8.70
C SER A 41 -16.33 9.29 7.52
N ALA A 42 -17.06 10.03 6.69
CA ALA A 42 -16.48 10.79 5.58
C ALA A 42 -15.52 11.89 6.07
N SER A 43 -15.88 12.61 7.13
CA SER A 43 -14.99 13.60 7.76
C SER A 43 -13.72 12.95 8.30
N ASN A 44 -13.85 11.82 9.01
CA ASN A 44 -12.70 11.09 9.56
C ASN A 44 -11.80 10.51 8.47
N PHE A 45 -12.37 10.11 7.33
CA PHE A 45 -11.59 9.67 6.17
C PHE A 45 -10.72 10.82 5.66
N ASN A 46 -11.32 11.99 5.41
CA ASN A 46 -10.63 13.16 4.89
C ASN A 46 -9.51 13.63 5.83
N GLU A 47 -9.74 13.61 7.15
CA GLU A 47 -8.71 13.95 8.14
C GLU A 47 -7.51 13.00 8.06
N LYS A 48 -7.75 11.69 7.91
CA LYS A 48 -6.67 10.69 7.81
C LYS A 48 -5.95 10.75 6.47
N SER A 49 -6.68 10.94 5.38
CA SER A 49 -6.09 11.04 4.03
C SER A 49 -5.24 12.30 3.89
N GLN A 50 -5.58 13.39 4.60
CA GLN A 50 -4.75 14.60 4.63
C GLN A 50 -3.33 14.33 5.15
N CYS A 51 -3.17 13.45 6.13
CA CYS A 51 -1.83 13.06 6.60
C CYS A 51 -0.98 12.44 5.49
N ILE A 52 -1.58 11.67 4.59
CA ILE A 52 -0.90 11.07 3.43
C ILE A 52 -0.58 12.13 2.39
N VAL A 53 -1.51 13.06 2.12
CA VAL A 53 -1.25 14.22 1.25
C VAL A 53 -0.03 15.01 1.74
N ASP A 54 0.00 15.33 3.04
CA ASP A 54 1.07 16.12 3.63
C ASP A 54 2.41 15.36 3.63
N GLN A 55 2.37 14.05 3.92
CA GLN A 55 3.57 13.21 3.90
C GLN A 55 4.18 13.17 2.50
N TYR A 56 3.39 12.84 1.49
CA TYR A 56 3.91 12.67 0.14
C TYR A 56 4.19 14.00 -0.55
N GLY A 57 3.44 15.04 -0.23
CA GLY A 57 3.69 16.41 -0.67
C GLY A 57 5.05 16.97 -0.20
N ASN A 58 5.60 16.44 0.89
CA ASN A 58 6.92 16.83 1.38
C ASN A 58 8.08 16.07 0.72
N PHE A 59 7.83 15.05 -0.12
CA PHE A 59 8.91 14.40 -0.86
C PHE A 59 9.39 15.27 -2.01
N THR A 60 10.69 15.52 -2.04
CA THR A 60 11.38 16.15 -3.16
C THR A 60 11.90 15.09 -4.11
N TRP A 61 11.69 15.29 -5.42
CA TRP A 61 12.13 14.38 -6.46
C TRP A 61 13.24 14.99 -7.29
N ASP A 62 14.48 14.53 -7.06
CA ASP A 62 15.68 15.05 -7.73
C ASP A 62 15.63 14.87 -9.26
N LEU A 63 15.04 13.77 -9.76
CA LEU A 63 14.87 13.52 -11.19
C LEU A 63 13.87 14.49 -11.85
N ALA A 64 12.97 15.08 -11.06
CA ALA A 64 12.07 16.14 -11.50
C ALA A 64 12.65 17.55 -11.26
N GLY A 65 13.96 17.66 -11.06
CA GLY A 65 14.64 18.94 -10.81
C GLY A 65 14.39 19.49 -9.40
N GLY A 66 14.20 18.62 -8.42
CA GLY A 66 13.96 19.02 -7.02
C GLY A 66 12.53 19.52 -6.76
N GLN A 67 11.58 19.17 -7.63
CA GLN A 67 10.17 19.47 -7.40
C GLN A 67 9.58 18.58 -6.31
N HIS A 68 8.60 19.10 -5.58
CA HIS A 68 7.80 18.31 -4.66
C HIS A 68 6.76 17.49 -5.40
N LEU A 69 6.50 16.27 -4.91
CA LEU A 69 5.37 15.49 -5.42
C LEU A 69 4.05 16.19 -5.11
N CYS A 70 3.06 16.04 -5.98
CA CYS A 70 1.71 16.46 -5.65
C CYS A 70 1.02 15.36 -4.83
N GLY A 71 0.99 15.55 -3.50
CA GLY A 71 0.37 14.59 -2.57
C GLY A 71 -1.13 14.39 -2.80
N VAL A 72 -1.83 15.39 -3.36
CA VAL A 72 -3.25 15.29 -3.74
C VAL A 72 -3.41 14.38 -4.97
N ASN A 73 -2.62 14.58 -6.02
CA ASN A 73 -2.75 13.80 -7.26
C ASN A 73 -2.33 12.33 -7.08
N THR A 74 -1.46 12.05 -6.12
CA THR A 74 -0.98 10.69 -5.83
C THR A 74 -1.77 10.02 -4.69
N LEU A 75 -2.80 10.68 -4.15
CA LEU A 75 -3.46 10.27 -2.91
C LEU A 75 -4.04 8.85 -2.98
N GLY A 76 -4.82 8.53 -4.02
CA GLY A 76 -5.46 7.22 -4.16
C GLY A 76 -4.45 6.07 -4.18
N GLU A 77 -3.41 6.19 -5.00
CA GLU A 77 -2.29 5.24 -5.06
C GLU A 77 -1.55 5.13 -3.73
N ASN A 78 -1.29 6.25 -3.05
CA ASN A 78 -0.61 6.25 -1.76
C ASN A 78 -1.47 5.58 -0.67
N ILE A 79 -2.79 5.80 -0.67
CA ILE A 79 -3.72 5.09 0.23
C ILE A 79 -3.69 3.60 -0.07
N ALA A 80 -3.77 3.22 -1.34
CA ALA A 80 -3.75 1.83 -1.79
C ALA A 80 -2.45 1.12 -1.42
N ASP A 81 -1.29 1.74 -1.61
CA ASP A 81 0.02 1.21 -1.23
C ASP A 81 0.15 0.98 0.27
N ASN A 82 -0.23 1.99 1.08
CA ASN A 82 -0.16 1.89 2.54
C ASN A 82 -1.17 0.85 3.09
N GLY A 83 -2.37 0.81 2.51
CA GLY A 83 -3.39 -0.18 2.85
C GLY A 83 -2.96 -1.60 2.48
N GLY A 84 -2.49 -1.78 1.25
CA GLY A 84 -2.09 -3.07 0.69
C GLY A 84 -0.94 -3.72 1.45
N ILE A 85 0.14 -2.98 1.71
CA ILE A 85 1.28 -3.54 2.46
C ILE A 85 0.88 -3.91 3.90
N ARG A 86 0.04 -3.09 4.54
CA ARG A 86 -0.45 -3.35 5.91
C ARG A 86 -1.34 -4.58 5.97
N GLN A 87 -2.26 -4.73 5.02
CA GLN A 87 -3.15 -5.89 4.92
C GLN A 87 -2.35 -7.17 4.63
N ALA A 88 -1.42 -7.11 3.67
CA ALA A 88 -0.57 -8.23 3.31
C ALA A 88 0.30 -8.70 4.48
N PHE A 89 0.89 -7.77 5.24
CA PHE A 89 1.70 -8.12 6.40
C PHE A 89 0.84 -8.75 7.51
N LYS A 90 -0.37 -8.22 7.76
CA LYS A 90 -1.31 -8.83 8.72
C LYS A 90 -1.72 -10.25 8.29
N ALA A 91 -1.96 -10.46 7.00
CA ALA A 91 -2.28 -11.77 6.44
C ALA A 91 -1.11 -12.75 6.58
N TYR A 92 0.12 -12.29 6.33
CA TYR A 92 1.33 -13.07 6.53
C TYR A 92 1.52 -13.46 8.01
N LYS A 93 1.33 -12.54 8.96
CA LYS A 93 1.40 -12.82 10.40
C LYS A 93 0.35 -13.84 10.84
N ARG A 94 -0.87 -13.77 10.27
CA ARG A 94 -1.92 -14.78 10.51
C ARG A 94 -1.55 -16.13 9.91
N TRP A 95 -0.92 -16.16 8.73
CA TRP A 95 -0.45 -17.39 8.13
C TRP A 95 0.63 -18.05 9.01
N LEU A 96 1.59 -17.26 9.53
CA LEU A 96 2.62 -17.75 10.44
C LEU A 96 2.05 -18.35 11.74
N SER A 97 0.95 -17.82 12.27
CA SER A 97 0.36 -18.38 13.50
C SER A 97 -0.32 -19.74 13.28
N GLN A 98 -0.53 -20.14 12.03
CA GLN A 98 -1.21 -21.37 11.64
C GLN A 98 -0.26 -22.42 11.03
N HIS A 99 1.00 -22.04 10.78
CA HIS A 99 1.96 -22.87 10.07
C HIS A 99 3.29 -22.94 10.81
N ARG A 100 4.12 -23.94 10.48
CA ARG A 100 5.48 -24.02 11.02
C ARG A 100 6.32 -22.85 10.50
N PRO A 101 7.31 -22.38 11.29
CA PRO A 101 8.25 -21.36 10.83
C PRO A 101 8.91 -21.75 9.51
N GLU A 102 9.05 -20.77 8.62
CA GLU A 102 9.72 -20.96 7.36
C GLU A 102 11.22 -21.21 7.55
N LYS A 103 11.82 -22.01 6.67
CA LYS A 103 13.27 -22.22 6.66
C LYS A 103 13.95 -20.99 6.08
N ALA A 104 14.97 -20.50 6.77
CA ALA A 104 15.81 -19.39 6.31
C ALA A 104 16.32 -19.63 4.87
N LEU A 105 16.40 -18.56 4.09
CA LEU A 105 16.94 -18.62 2.74
C LEU A 105 18.48 -18.76 2.79
N PRO A 106 19.07 -19.65 1.98
CA PRO A 106 20.51 -19.82 1.94
C PRO A 106 21.19 -18.53 1.46
N GLY A 107 22.28 -18.13 2.12
CA GLY A 107 23.06 -16.95 1.76
C GLY A 107 22.47 -15.61 2.22
N LEU A 108 21.34 -15.60 2.94
CA LEU A 108 20.72 -14.38 3.48
C LEU A 108 20.54 -14.47 4.98
N SER A 109 21.16 -13.54 5.72
CA SER A 109 20.99 -13.39 7.18
C SER A 109 19.78 -12.50 7.51
N LEU A 110 18.64 -12.76 6.88
CA LEU A 110 17.40 -12.00 7.06
C LEU A 110 16.28 -12.90 7.58
N SER A 111 15.51 -12.40 8.54
CA SER A 111 14.27 -13.05 8.96
C SER A 111 13.24 -13.03 7.84
N HIS A 112 12.26 -13.92 7.88
CA HIS A 112 11.20 -13.91 6.88
C HIS A 112 10.32 -12.65 6.95
N GLU A 113 10.22 -11.99 8.11
CA GLU A 113 9.56 -10.68 8.22
C GLU A 113 10.36 -9.58 7.52
N GLN A 114 11.69 -9.60 7.63
CA GLN A 114 12.55 -8.69 6.87
C GLN A 114 12.47 -8.98 5.36
N LEU A 115 12.50 -10.25 4.97
CA LEU A 115 12.37 -10.68 3.58
C LEU A 115 11.03 -10.27 2.95
N PHE A 116 9.95 -10.20 3.73
CA PHE A 116 8.67 -9.66 3.27
C PHE A 116 8.82 -8.21 2.78
N PHE A 117 9.45 -7.34 3.57
CA PHE A 117 9.64 -5.93 3.21
C PHE A 117 10.69 -5.74 2.12
N VAL A 118 11.75 -6.56 2.10
CA VAL A 118 12.74 -6.54 1.01
C VAL A 118 12.07 -6.90 -0.32
N ASN A 119 11.22 -7.93 -0.34
CA ASN A 119 10.55 -8.32 -1.58
C ASN A 119 9.52 -7.27 -2.04
N PHE A 120 8.76 -6.68 -1.11
CA PHE A 120 7.89 -5.54 -1.39
C PHE A 120 8.67 -4.40 -2.07
N ALA A 121 9.82 -4.02 -1.52
CA ALA A 121 10.66 -2.96 -2.06
C ALA A 121 11.22 -3.31 -3.45
N GLN A 122 11.55 -4.57 -3.72
CA GLN A 122 12.03 -5.02 -5.03
C GLN A 122 10.94 -4.95 -6.11
N VAL A 123 9.67 -5.20 -5.76
CA VAL A 123 8.55 -5.05 -6.70
C VAL A 123 8.32 -3.58 -7.06
N LYS A 124 8.44 -2.68 -6.07
CA LYS A 124 8.30 -1.23 -6.27
C LYS A 124 9.54 -0.58 -6.88
N GLY A 125 10.70 -1.23 -6.80
CA GLY A 125 11.99 -0.76 -7.27
C GLY A 125 12.25 -0.91 -8.78
N ILE A 126 11.21 -1.14 -9.60
CA ILE A 126 11.38 -1.09 -11.06
C ILE A 126 11.65 0.37 -11.42
N SER A 127 12.88 0.65 -11.82
CA SER A 127 13.24 1.92 -12.42
C SER A 127 12.33 2.16 -13.62
N THR A 128 11.69 3.32 -13.67
CA THR A 128 11.29 3.90 -14.96
C THR A 128 12.58 4.27 -15.67
N ASP A 129 13.26 3.26 -16.24
CA ASP A 129 14.27 3.49 -17.24
C ASP A 129 13.54 4.19 -18.39
N GLY A 130 13.90 5.45 -18.60
CA GLY A 130 13.33 6.30 -19.63
C GLY A 130 13.53 5.71 -21.02
N ASN A 131 12.49 5.03 -21.50
CA ASN A 131 12.10 4.98 -22.90
C ASN A 131 10.63 5.41 -23.02
#